data_AF-A0A968LR48-F1
#
_entry.id   AF-A0A968LR48-F1
#
_cell.length_a   1.000
_cell.length_b   1.000
_cell.length_c   1.000
_cell.angle_alpha   90.00
_cell.angle_beta   90.00
_cell.angle_gamma   90.00
#
_symmetry.space_group_name_H-M   'P 1'
#
loop_
_entity.id
_entity.type
_entity.pdbx_description
1 polymer ?
#
loop_
_entity_poly.entity_id
_entity_poly.type
_entity_poly.pdbx_seq_one_letter_code
_entity_poly.pdbx_strand_id
1 'polypeptide(L)' 'MEVNDLGFIASILFVLVPTVFLLILYIQTNKESAN' A
#
# COMPACT_ATOMS: atom_id res chain seq x y z
N MET A 1 -27.88 4.15 6.44
CA MET A 1 -27.09 3.20 7.24
C MET A 1 -25.99 3.98 7.92
N GLU A 2 -25.91 3.90 9.25
CA GLU A 2 -24.82 4.50 10.02
C GLU A 2 -23.55 3.67 9.81
N VAL A 3 -22.44 4.32 9.49
CA VAL A 3 -21.15 3.67 9.20
C VAL A 3 -20.12 4.08 10.24
N ASN A 4 -19.09 3.26 10.42
CA ASN A 4 -17.97 3.61 11.28
C ASN A 4 -17.07 4.63 10.59
N ASP A 5 -17.00 5.85 11.14
CA ASP A 5 -16.16 6.94 10.63
C ASP A 5 -14.66 6.54 10.57
N LEU A 6 -14.19 5.77 11.55
CA LEU A 6 -12.82 5.23 11.55
C LEU A 6 -12.63 4.11 10.53
N GLY A 7 -13.71 3.43 10.13
CA GLY A 7 -13.67 2.36 9.15
C GLY A 7 -13.14 2.85 7.79
N PHE A 8 -13.47 4.08 7.41
CA PHE A 8 -13.00 4.66 6.15
C PHE A 8 -11.48 4.81 6.11
N ILE A 9 -10.90 5.46 7.12
CA ILE A 9 -9.44 5.66 7.19
C ILE A 9 -8.70 4.34 7.43
N ALA A 10 -9.28 3.42 8.22
CA ALA A 10 -8.70 2.11 8.46
C ALA A 10 -8.62 1.29 7.16
N SER A 11 -9.67 1.27 6.33
CA SER A 11 -9.65 0.56 5.05
C SER A 11 -8.64 1.16 4.07
N ILE A 12 -8.51 2.49 4.03
CA ILE A 12 -7.51 3.17 3.19
C ILE A 12 -6.09 2.75 3.61
N LEU A 13 -5.77 2.85 4.90
CA LEU A 13 -4.44 2.51 5.41
C LEU A 13 -4.15 1.01 5.25
N PHE A 14 -5.14 0.15 5.46
CA PHE A 14 -5.02 -1.30 5.30
C PHE A 14 -4.62 -1.70 3.88
N VAL A 15 -5.13 -1.01 2.86
CA VAL A 15 -4.78 -1.29 1.45
C VAL A 15 -3.48 -0.58 1.08
N LEU A 16 -3.40 0.74 1.31
CA LEU A 16 -2.31 1.55 0.74
C LEU A 16 -0.96 1.27 1.39
N VAL A 17 -0.89 1.02 2.69
CA VAL A 17 0.39 0.77 3.37
C VAL A 17 1.11 -0.47 2.81
N PRO A 18 0.50 -1.67 2.77
CA PRO A 18 1.17 -2.84 2.19
C PRO A 18 1.36 -2.72 0.68
N THR A 19 0.45 -2.09 -0.07
CA THR A 19 0.63 -1.89 -1.51
C THR A 19 1.84 -1.02 -1.82
N VAL A 20 1.99 0.13 -1.15
CA VAL A 20 3.15 1.02 -1.34
C VAL A 20 4.43 0.32 -0.95
N PHE A 21 4.44 -0.43 0.15
CA PHE A 21 5.59 -1.25 0.56
C PHE A 21 6.03 -2.22 -0.55
N LEU A 22 5.09 -2.97 -1.13
CA LEU A 22 5.38 -3.91 -2.22
C LEU A 22 5.84 -3.20 -3.50
N LEU A 23 5.24 -2.06 -3.85
CA LEU A 23 5.65 -1.26 -4.99
C LEU A 23 7.09 -0.77 -4.83
N ILE A 24 7.47 -0.33 -3.63
CA ILE A 24 8.84 0.09 -3.31
C ILE A 24 9.82 -1.07 -3.52
N LEU A 25 9.51 -2.27 -3.03
CA LEU A 25 10.36 -3.44 -3.25
C LEU A 25 10.45 -3.80 -4.74
N TYR A 26 9.32 -3.85 -5.44
CA TYR A 26 9.27 -4.14 -6.87
C TYR A 26 10.15 -3.19 -7.69
N ILE A 27 10.04 -1.88 -7.44
CA ILE A 27 10.84 -0.87 -8.14
C ILE A 27 12.32 -1.09 -7.86
N GLN A 28 12.71 -1.32 -6.60
CA GLN A 28 14.11 -1.53 -6.24
C GLN A 28 14.69 -2.81 -6.86
N THR A 29 13.95 -3.92 -6.82
CA THR A 29 14.37 -5.19 -7.44
C THR A 29 14.59 -5.06 -8.95
N ASN A 30 13.71 -4.36 -9.66
CA ASN A 30 13.87 -4.17 -11.10
C ASN A 30 15.03 -3.24 -11.45
N LYS A 31 15.33 -2.24 -10.61
CA LYS A 31 16.50 -1.37 -10.80
C LYS A 31 17.81 -2.14 -10.65
N GLU A 32 17.90 -3.05 -9.69
CA GLU A 32 19.08 -3.89 -9.49
C GLU A 32 19.27 -4.90 -10.64
N SER A 33 18.18 -5.46 -11.16
CA SER A 33 18.23 -6.46 -12.24
C SER A 33 18.56 -5.88 -13.62
N ALA A 34 18.48 -4.55 -13.78
CA ALA A 34 18.71 -3.84 -15.03
C ALA A 34 20.14 -3.27 -15.18
N ASN A 35 20.96 -3.33 -14.12
CA ASN A 35 22.38 -2.97 -14.14
C ASN A 35 23.26 -4.22 -14.28
#